data_AF-A0AAU5MSV4-F1
#
_entry.id   AF-A0AAU5MSV4-F1
#
_cell.length_a   1.000
_cell.length_b   1.000
_cell.length_c   1.000
_cell.angle_alpha   90.00
_cell.angle_beta   90.00
_cell.angle_gamma   90.00
#
_symmetry.space_group_name_H-M   'P 1'
#
loop_
_entity.id
_entity.type
_entity.pdbx_description
1 polymer ?
#
loop_
_entity_poly.entity_id
_entity_poly.type
_entity_poly.pdbx_seq_one_letter_code
_entity_poly.pdbx_strand_id
1 'polypeptide(L)'
;MSAAAPEGYDPRAFEPFAVTVDLAVFTVRDSRLHVLLVERGEEPYKGHWALPGGFLLPRESAGAAARRELAEETGLSDATVSGLHLEQLRTYSDPDRDPRMRVVSVAHTALVPDLPEPRGGGDAAGARWWDAARTGTLAFDHDRILADARDRVGAKLEYTCLATAFCPPHFTLGELQQVYETVWGVDLDRPNFRRKVLATPGFVEPAEGAPRRTGGRGKPAALYRAGDATALHPPLLRPEGRQA
;
A
#
# COMPACT_ATOMS: atom_id res chain seq x y z
N MET A 1 -14.77 -26.83 10.35
CA MET A 1 -14.54 -28.28 10.59
C MET A 1 -13.12 -28.60 10.15
N SER A 2 -12.22 -28.96 11.06
CA SER A 2 -10.87 -29.37 10.68
C SER A 2 -10.91 -30.83 10.27
N ALA A 3 -10.74 -31.12 8.98
CA ALA A 3 -10.55 -32.49 8.52
C ALA A 3 -9.18 -33.00 8.99
N ALA A 4 -9.12 -34.22 9.53
CA ALA A 4 -7.84 -34.88 9.79
C ALA A 4 -7.25 -35.39 8.47
N ALA A 5 -5.91 -35.46 8.37
CA ALA A 5 -5.27 -36.07 7.22
C ALA A 5 -5.67 -37.56 7.11
N PRO A 6 -5.81 -38.12 5.90
CA PRO A 6 -6.10 -39.55 5.72
C PRO A 6 -5.05 -40.43 6.42
N GLU A 7 -5.49 -41.59 6.90
CA GLU A 7 -4.58 -42.60 7.45
C GLU A 7 -3.53 -42.99 6.39
N GLY A 8 -2.25 -42.99 6.78
CA GLY A 8 -1.13 -43.29 5.87
C GLY A 8 -0.64 -42.12 5.00
N TYR A 9 -1.19 -40.92 5.11
CA TYR A 9 -0.67 -39.74 4.40
C TYR A 9 0.68 -39.28 4.99
N ASP A 10 1.76 -39.34 4.19
CA ASP A 10 3.04 -38.72 4.56
C ASP A 10 3.11 -37.30 4.00
N PRO A 11 2.99 -36.26 4.84
CA PRO A 11 3.08 -34.87 4.39
C PRO A 11 4.46 -34.50 3.81
N ARG A 12 5.48 -35.35 4.02
CA ARG A 12 6.85 -35.13 3.52
C ARG A 12 7.09 -35.78 2.15
N ALA A 13 6.07 -36.38 1.54
CA ALA A 13 6.16 -36.90 0.17
C ALA A 13 6.42 -35.81 -0.87
N PHE A 14 6.17 -34.55 -0.53
CA PHE A 14 6.50 -33.37 -1.32
C PHE A 14 7.60 -32.57 -0.62
N GLU A 15 8.57 -32.09 -1.40
CA GLU A 15 9.63 -31.23 -0.89
C GLU A 15 9.04 -29.93 -0.31
N PRO A 16 9.25 -29.65 0.99
CA PRO A 16 8.78 -28.41 1.58
C PRO A 16 9.52 -27.21 0.98
N PHE A 17 8.77 -26.15 0.69
CA PHE A 17 9.33 -24.86 0.30
C PHE A 17 8.83 -23.75 1.23
N ALA A 18 9.53 -22.62 1.25
CA ALA A 18 9.19 -21.53 2.15
C ALA A 18 8.16 -20.59 1.52
N VAL A 19 7.33 -20.00 2.38
CA VAL A 19 6.39 -18.94 2.00
C VAL A 19 6.83 -17.66 2.69
N THR A 20 6.81 -16.56 1.94
CA THR A 20 7.11 -15.21 2.42
C THR A 20 5.95 -14.27 2.12
N VAL A 21 5.97 -13.11 2.74
CA VAL A 21 5.11 -11.98 2.40
C VAL A 21 5.99 -10.77 2.11
N ASP A 22 5.63 -9.99 1.09
CA ASP A 22 6.30 -8.73 0.75
C ASP A 22 5.23 -7.63 0.65
N LEU A 23 5.50 -6.43 1.16
CA LEU A 23 4.53 -5.34 1.22
C LEU A 23 4.96 -4.12 0.42
N ALA A 24 4.19 -3.76 -0.59
CA ALA A 24 4.26 -2.43 -1.18
C ALA A 24 3.39 -1.47 -0.35
N VAL A 25 4.00 -0.76 0.60
CA VAL A 25 3.31 0.23 1.44
C VAL A 25 3.46 1.62 0.82
N PHE A 26 2.35 2.23 0.42
CA PHE A 26 2.34 3.55 -0.23
C PHE A 26 1.77 4.65 0.66
N THR A 27 2.33 5.84 0.49
CA THR A 27 1.79 7.09 1.01
C THR A 27 1.92 8.20 -0.02
N VAL A 28 1.14 9.27 0.12
CA VAL A 28 1.30 10.50 -0.67
C VAL A 28 1.95 11.55 0.22
N ARG A 29 3.18 11.94 -0.12
CA ARG A 29 3.97 12.96 0.59
C ARG A 29 4.59 13.92 -0.41
N ASP A 30 4.58 15.21 -0.10
CA ASP A 30 5.15 16.26 -0.94
C ASP A 30 4.68 16.18 -2.41
N SER A 31 3.38 15.88 -2.60
CA SER A 31 2.76 15.69 -3.92
C SER A 31 3.40 14.60 -4.77
N ARG A 32 4.00 13.58 -4.14
CA ARG A 32 4.62 12.41 -4.77
C ARG A 32 4.15 11.13 -4.10
N LEU A 33 4.00 10.08 -4.90
CA LEU A 33 3.77 8.74 -4.40
C LEU A 33 5.08 8.21 -3.82
N HIS A 34 5.09 7.93 -2.52
CA HIS A 34 6.20 7.32 -1.84
C HIS A 34 5.91 5.87 -1.50
N VAL A 35 6.95 5.05 -1.47
CA VAL A 35 6.91 3.66 -1.02
C VAL A 35 7.86 3.48 0.17
N LEU A 36 7.45 2.71 1.15
CA LEU A 36 8.31 2.28 2.25
C LEU A 36 9.30 1.24 1.76
N LEU A 37 10.59 1.44 2.02
CA LEU A 37 11.61 0.43 1.81
C LEU A 37 12.44 0.21 3.09
N VAL A 38 12.93 -1.02 3.23
CA VAL A 38 13.85 -1.44 4.30
C VAL A 38 15.20 -1.80 3.70
N GLU A 39 16.28 -1.44 4.39
CA GLU A 39 17.65 -1.81 4.02
C GLU A 39 17.98 -3.16 4.66
N ARG A 40 18.37 -4.14 3.85
CA ARG A 40 18.66 -5.50 4.32
C ARG A 40 19.92 -5.54 5.17
N GLY A 41 19.82 -6.01 6.41
CA GLY A 41 20.97 -6.24 7.30
C GLY A 41 21.77 -7.51 7.00
N GLU A 42 21.15 -8.47 6.29
CA GLU A 42 21.67 -9.83 6.11
C GLU A 42 21.73 -10.28 4.63
N GLU A 43 22.60 -11.24 4.35
CA GLU A 43 22.68 -11.88 3.04
C GLU A 43 21.45 -12.76 2.74
N PRO A 44 21.08 -12.95 1.46
CA PRO A 44 21.63 -12.31 0.25
C PRO A 44 21.25 -10.82 0.17
N TYR A 45 21.93 -10.05 -0.69
CA TYR A 45 21.62 -8.64 -0.95
C TYR A 45 21.77 -7.73 0.28
N LYS A 46 22.75 -8.00 1.15
CA LYS A 46 23.06 -7.12 2.28
C LYS A 46 23.35 -5.69 1.80
N GLY A 47 22.74 -4.70 2.45
CA GLY A 47 22.85 -3.29 2.08
C GLY A 47 22.00 -2.85 0.88
N HIS A 48 21.25 -3.76 0.24
CA HIS A 48 20.25 -3.38 -0.77
C HIS A 48 18.93 -3.01 -0.10
N TRP A 49 18.15 -2.18 -0.79
CA TRP A 49 16.79 -1.84 -0.39
C TRP A 49 15.80 -2.90 -0.87
N ALA A 50 14.79 -3.18 -0.06
CA ALA A 50 13.75 -4.16 -0.31
C ALA A 50 12.39 -3.62 0.13
N LEU A 51 11.31 -4.20 -0.39
CA LEU A 51 10.00 -4.09 0.24
C LEU A 51 10.06 -4.74 1.64
N PRO A 52 9.34 -4.18 2.64
CA PRO A 52 9.14 -4.84 3.92
C PRO A 52 8.57 -6.24 3.75
N GLY A 53 9.04 -7.21 4.51
CA GLY A 53 8.61 -8.58 4.33
C GLY A 53 9.45 -9.63 5.03
N GLY A 54 8.91 -10.83 5.11
CA GLY A 54 9.55 -11.94 5.81
C GLY A 54 8.81 -13.26 5.67
N PHE A 55 9.25 -14.26 6.43
CA PHE A 55 8.72 -15.62 6.34
C PHE A 55 7.38 -15.77 7.04
N LEU A 56 6.51 -16.58 6.43
CA LEU A 56 5.24 -16.96 7.03
C LEU A 56 5.47 -17.96 8.18
N LEU A 57 4.94 -17.67 9.36
CA LEU A 57 5.00 -18.56 10.51
C LEU A 57 3.92 -19.67 10.43
N PRO A 58 4.12 -20.85 11.04
CA PRO A 58 3.23 -22.00 10.89
C PRO A 58 1.77 -21.80 11.35
N ARG A 59 1.47 -20.77 12.15
CA ARG A 59 0.16 -20.55 12.76
C ARG A 59 -0.44 -19.17 12.46
N GLU A 60 -0.03 -18.55 11.37
CA GLU A 60 -0.57 -17.26 10.93
C GLU A 60 -1.02 -17.30 9.46
N SER A 61 -1.88 -16.37 9.07
CA SER A 61 -2.24 -16.16 7.66
C SER A 61 -1.25 -15.21 6.99
N ALA A 62 -1.19 -15.20 5.66
CA ALA A 62 -0.34 -14.25 4.93
C ALA A 62 -0.69 -12.78 5.27
N GLY A 63 -1.97 -12.46 5.46
CA GLY A 63 -2.37 -11.12 5.89
C GLY A 63 -1.95 -10.77 7.32
N ALA A 64 -1.92 -11.76 8.23
CA ALA A 64 -1.42 -11.57 9.59
C ALA A 64 0.11 -11.39 9.59
N ALA A 65 0.83 -12.21 8.82
CA ALA A 65 2.27 -12.07 8.62
C ALA A 65 2.63 -10.70 8.05
N ALA A 66 1.91 -10.25 7.02
CA ALA A 66 2.14 -8.95 6.41
C ALA A 66 2.06 -7.79 7.44
N ARG A 67 1.09 -7.85 8.35
CA ARG A 67 0.98 -6.85 9.43
C ARG A 67 2.11 -6.99 10.45
N ARG A 68 2.46 -8.21 10.85
CA ARG A 68 3.56 -8.47 11.78
C ARG A 68 4.90 -7.95 11.24
N GLU A 69 5.28 -8.35 10.03
CA GLU A 69 6.52 -7.92 9.38
C GLU A 69 6.58 -6.39 9.26
N LEU A 70 5.47 -5.76 8.84
CA LEU A 70 5.41 -4.30 8.76
C LEU A 70 5.63 -3.62 10.12
N ALA A 71 5.06 -4.15 11.20
CA ALA A 71 5.25 -3.60 12.54
C ALA A 71 6.71 -3.77 13.01
N GLU A 72 7.29 -4.96 12.81
CA GLU A 72 8.63 -5.33 13.24
C GLU A 72 9.73 -4.49 12.57
N GLU A 73 9.61 -4.25 11.26
CA GLU A 73 10.67 -3.57 10.47
C GLU A 73 10.59 -2.04 10.49
N THR A 74 9.44 -1.47 10.89
CA THR A 74 9.21 -0.01 10.82
C THR A 74 8.99 0.67 12.17
N GLY A 75 8.75 -0.13 13.21
CA GLY A 75 8.39 0.37 14.54
C GLY A 75 7.01 1.05 14.61
N LEU A 76 6.15 0.87 13.59
CA LEU A 76 4.77 1.35 13.64
C LEU A 76 3.99 0.56 14.70
N SER A 77 3.08 1.25 15.41
CA SER A 77 2.27 0.61 16.45
C SER A 77 1.24 -0.35 15.85
N ASP A 78 0.87 -1.39 16.60
CA ASP A 78 -0.20 -2.34 16.22
C ASP A 78 -1.50 -1.64 15.84
N ALA A 79 -1.85 -0.55 16.53
CA ALA A 79 -3.02 0.27 16.22
C ALA A 79 -2.92 0.91 14.83
N THR A 80 -1.74 1.41 14.47
CA THR A 80 -1.48 1.99 13.14
C THR A 80 -1.53 0.91 12.06
N VAL A 81 -0.86 -0.21 12.31
CA VAL A 81 -0.78 -1.34 11.38
C VAL A 81 -2.12 -2.05 11.23
N SER A 82 -3.00 -2.02 12.22
CA SER A 82 -4.35 -2.60 12.12
C SER A 82 -5.31 -1.68 11.35
N GLY A 83 -5.12 -0.36 11.46
CA GLY A 83 -5.99 0.65 10.84
C GLY A 83 -5.70 0.94 9.36
N LEU A 84 -4.56 0.49 8.83
CA LEU A 84 -4.24 0.67 7.41
C LEU A 84 -5.10 -0.20 6.50
N HIS A 85 -5.31 0.29 5.28
CA HIS A 85 -5.88 -0.50 4.21
C HIS A 85 -4.83 -1.50 3.74
N LEU A 86 -5.10 -2.80 3.86
CA LEU A 86 -4.23 -3.90 3.41
C LEU A 86 -5.00 -4.79 2.44
N GLU A 87 -4.40 -5.09 1.29
CA GLU A 87 -4.96 -6.00 0.31
C GLU A 87 -3.89 -6.91 -0.29
N GLN A 88 -4.24 -8.15 -0.60
CA GLN A 88 -3.35 -9.03 -1.34
C GLN A 88 -3.23 -8.53 -2.79
N LEU A 89 -2.00 -8.38 -3.26
CA LEU A 89 -1.69 -7.93 -4.62
C LEU A 89 -1.74 -9.11 -5.61
N ARG A 90 -0.82 -10.06 -5.40
CA ARG A 90 -0.50 -11.21 -6.26
C ARG A 90 0.44 -12.17 -5.51
N THR A 91 0.47 -13.43 -5.92
CA THR A 91 1.49 -14.41 -5.50
C THR A 91 2.60 -14.52 -6.55
N TYR A 92 3.85 -14.47 -6.10
CA TYR A 92 5.07 -14.61 -6.91
C TYR A 92 5.73 -15.94 -6.59
N SER A 93 5.92 -16.79 -7.59
CA SER A 93 6.31 -18.19 -7.40
C SER A 93 7.38 -18.67 -8.38
N ASP A 94 8.04 -17.75 -9.09
CA ASP A 94 9.14 -18.07 -10.00
C ASP A 94 10.23 -18.84 -9.21
N PRO A 95 10.70 -20.02 -9.67
CA PRO A 95 11.54 -20.90 -8.87
C PRO A 95 12.83 -20.27 -8.35
N ASP A 96 13.42 -19.37 -9.13
CA ASP A 96 14.72 -18.75 -8.86
C ASP A 96 14.61 -17.31 -8.30
N ARG A 97 13.41 -16.90 -7.85
CA ARG A 97 13.20 -15.53 -7.32
C ARG A 97 14.02 -15.24 -6.06
N ASP A 98 14.32 -16.29 -5.30
CA ASP A 98 15.14 -16.24 -4.09
C ASP A 98 16.33 -17.21 -4.26
N PRO A 99 17.58 -16.74 -4.16
CA PRO A 99 18.76 -17.57 -4.37
C PRO A 99 19.00 -18.58 -3.24
N ARG A 100 18.30 -18.48 -2.11
CA ARG A 100 18.52 -19.35 -0.95
C ARG A 100 17.86 -20.73 -1.10
N MET A 101 16.61 -20.74 -1.56
CA MET A 101 15.76 -21.93 -1.67
C MET A 101 14.51 -21.62 -2.49
N ARG A 102 13.66 -22.62 -2.75
CA ARG A 102 12.33 -22.35 -3.30
C ARG A 102 11.52 -21.50 -2.33
N VAL A 103 11.17 -20.30 -2.75
CA VAL A 103 10.31 -19.37 -2.00
C VAL A 103 9.13 -18.95 -2.86
N VAL A 104 7.94 -18.99 -2.28
CA VAL A 104 6.73 -18.35 -2.83
C VAL A 104 6.42 -17.12 -1.99
N SER A 105 6.29 -15.95 -2.60
CA SER A 105 5.89 -14.73 -1.90
C SER A 105 4.41 -14.41 -2.15
N VAL A 106 3.67 -14.14 -1.09
CA VAL A 106 2.31 -13.60 -1.15
C VAL A 106 2.40 -12.09 -0.91
N ALA A 107 2.49 -11.33 -1.99
CA ALA A 107 2.67 -9.90 -1.90
C ALA A 107 1.36 -9.18 -1.54
N HIS A 108 1.49 -8.12 -0.76
CA HIS A 108 0.41 -7.26 -0.33
C HIS A 108 0.68 -5.81 -0.72
N THR A 109 -0.39 -5.03 -0.80
CA THR A 109 -0.33 -3.58 -0.91
C THR A 109 -0.99 -2.98 0.32
N ALA A 110 -0.32 -2.00 0.91
CA ALA A 110 -0.86 -1.23 2.01
C ALA A 110 -0.93 0.25 1.64
N LEU A 111 -2.02 0.91 1.99
CA LEU A 111 -2.14 2.36 1.82
C LEU A 111 -2.26 3.01 3.19
N VAL A 112 -1.46 4.05 3.40
CA VAL A 112 -1.41 4.78 4.65
C VAL A 112 -1.49 6.29 4.39
N PRO A 113 -2.01 7.07 5.35
CA PRO A 113 -1.79 8.52 5.35
C PRO A 113 -0.30 8.84 5.46
N ASP A 114 0.06 10.12 5.40
CA ASP A 114 1.44 10.56 5.63
C ASP A 114 1.86 10.27 7.09
N LEU A 115 2.40 9.06 7.31
CA LEU A 115 2.91 8.59 8.60
C LEU A 115 4.31 9.17 8.85
N PRO A 116 4.76 9.26 10.12
CA PRO A 116 6.12 9.68 10.44
C PRO A 116 7.20 8.85 9.72
N GLU A 117 8.44 9.34 9.72
CA GLU A 117 9.57 8.54 9.24
C GLU A 117 9.65 7.21 10.02
N PRO A 118 9.69 6.08 9.31
CA PRO A 118 9.83 4.78 9.94
C PRO A 118 11.21 4.67 10.60
N ARG A 119 11.32 3.76 11.55
CA ARG A 119 12.60 3.40 12.17
C ARG A 119 12.86 1.93 11.91
N GLY A 120 14.06 1.62 11.41
CA GLY A 120 14.45 0.22 11.21
C GLY A 120 14.35 -0.58 12.51
N GLY A 121 13.88 -1.82 12.39
CA GLY A 121 13.77 -2.80 13.46
C GLY A 121 13.96 -4.23 12.93
N GLY A 122 14.14 -5.19 13.83
CA GLY A 122 14.41 -6.59 13.45
C GLY A 122 15.71 -6.73 12.65
N ASP A 123 15.61 -7.35 11.48
CA ASP A 123 16.74 -7.60 10.55
C ASP A 123 16.98 -6.43 9.58
N ALA A 124 16.16 -5.37 9.63
CA ALA A 124 16.33 -4.19 8.80
C ALA A 124 17.39 -3.25 9.41
N ALA A 125 18.46 -2.97 8.65
CA ALA A 125 19.49 -2.01 9.02
C ALA A 125 18.96 -0.56 9.03
N GLY A 126 17.88 -0.30 8.28
CA GLY A 126 17.20 0.98 8.21
C GLY A 126 15.85 0.86 7.50
N ALA A 127 14.99 1.87 7.66
CA ALA A 127 13.73 1.99 6.95
C ALA A 127 13.52 3.46 6.57
N ARG A 128 12.95 3.72 5.38
CA ARG A 128 12.59 5.09 4.97
C ARG A 128 11.54 5.12 3.86
N TRP A 129 10.90 6.27 3.71
CA TRP A 129 10.07 6.57 2.55
C TRP A 129 10.93 6.95 1.33
N TRP A 130 10.66 6.31 0.20
CA TRP A 130 11.31 6.59 -1.09
C TRP A 130 10.30 7.09 -2.12
N ASP A 131 10.68 8.01 -3.00
CA ASP A 131 9.89 8.32 -4.19
C ASP A 131 9.73 7.01 -5.00
N ALA A 132 8.48 6.57 -5.18
CA ALA A 132 8.16 5.28 -5.80
C ALA A 132 8.53 5.21 -7.30
N ALA A 133 8.85 6.35 -7.91
CA ALA A 133 9.40 6.42 -9.26
C ALA A 133 10.95 6.40 -9.29
N ARG A 134 11.62 6.45 -8.14
CA ARG A 134 13.08 6.65 -8.03
C ARG A 134 13.71 5.78 -6.92
N THR A 135 13.40 4.50 -6.91
CA THR A 135 13.89 3.54 -5.90
C THR A 135 15.26 2.93 -6.24
N GLY A 136 15.69 2.99 -7.50
CA GLY A 136 16.83 2.18 -7.97
C GLY A 136 16.47 0.70 -8.07
N THR A 137 17.48 -0.18 -8.13
CA THR A 137 17.29 -1.64 -8.15
C THR A 137 17.07 -2.17 -6.75
N LEU A 138 15.97 -2.89 -6.55
CA LEU A 138 15.63 -3.52 -5.27
C LEU A 138 16.19 -4.94 -5.17
N ALA A 139 16.28 -5.47 -3.96
CA ALA A 139 16.64 -6.86 -3.72
C ALA A 139 15.61 -7.84 -4.31
N PHE A 140 16.06 -9.03 -4.70
CA PHE A 140 15.22 -10.09 -5.29
C PHE A 140 14.45 -9.61 -6.54
N ASP A 141 13.17 -9.94 -6.65
CA ASP A 141 12.26 -9.51 -7.71
C ASP A 141 11.37 -8.32 -7.29
N HIS A 142 11.78 -7.56 -6.25
CA HIS A 142 10.94 -6.53 -5.65
C HIS A 142 10.64 -5.35 -6.58
N ASP A 143 11.48 -5.10 -7.59
CA ASP A 143 11.18 -4.12 -8.65
C ASP A 143 9.89 -4.48 -9.40
N ARG A 144 9.67 -5.78 -9.66
CA ARG A 144 8.46 -6.29 -10.31
C ARG A 144 7.24 -6.16 -9.40
N ILE A 145 7.39 -6.51 -8.12
CA ILE A 145 6.31 -6.40 -7.13
C ILE A 145 5.88 -4.93 -6.99
N LEU A 146 6.84 -4.01 -6.91
CA LEU A 146 6.57 -2.57 -6.81
C LEU A 146 5.85 -2.04 -8.05
N ALA A 147 6.29 -2.42 -9.25
CA ALA A 147 5.65 -2.02 -10.50
C ALA A 147 4.19 -2.51 -10.57
N ASP A 148 3.96 -3.79 -10.31
CA ASP A 148 2.62 -4.39 -10.27
C ASP A 148 1.72 -3.69 -9.23
N ALA A 149 2.28 -3.34 -8.06
CA ALA A 149 1.55 -2.66 -7.00
C ALA A 149 1.13 -1.24 -7.39
N ARG A 150 2.03 -0.46 -8.01
CA ARG A 150 1.73 0.90 -8.51
C ARG A 150 0.61 0.87 -9.54
N ASP A 151 0.67 -0.05 -10.48
CA ASP A 151 -0.36 -0.22 -11.51
C ASP A 151 -1.70 -0.62 -10.87
N ARG A 152 -1.69 -1.54 -9.91
CA ARG A 152 -2.90 -1.98 -9.20
C ARG A 152 -3.57 -0.84 -8.43
N VAL A 153 -2.79 -0.04 -7.69
CA VAL A 153 -3.32 1.10 -6.93
C VAL A 153 -3.89 2.16 -7.88
N GLY A 154 -3.15 2.49 -8.94
CA GLY A 154 -3.60 3.41 -9.98
C GLY A 154 -4.95 3.01 -10.59
N ALA A 155 -5.09 1.74 -10.98
CA ALA A 155 -6.33 1.21 -11.55
C ALA A 155 -7.48 1.22 -10.53
N LYS A 156 -7.22 0.82 -9.28
CA LYS A 156 -8.27 0.76 -8.24
C LYS A 156 -8.90 2.10 -7.94
N LEU A 157 -8.15 3.19 -8.03
CA LEU A 157 -8.69 4.55 -7.85
C LEU A 157 -9.79 4.87 -8.87
N GLU A 158 -9.82 4.22 -10.04
CA GLU A 158 -10.84 4.52 -11.05
C GLU A 158 -12.24 4.03 -10.64
N TYR A 159 -12.31 2.94 -9.88
CA TYR A 159 -13.58 2.25 -9.59
C TYR A 159 -13.81 1.99 -8.09
N THR A 160 -12.95 2.49 -7.21
CA THR A 160 -13.09 2.35 -5.74
C THR A 160 -12.85 3.66 -5.01
N CYS A 161 -13.38 3.77 -3.80
CA CYS A 161 -13.16 4.94 -2.93
C CYS A 161 -11.78 4.94 -2.27
N LEU A 162 -10.86 4.06 -2.70
CA LEU A 162 -9.59 3.75 -2.04
C LEU A 162 -8.66 4.95 -1.82
N ALA A 163 -8.82 6.02 -2.60
CA ALA A 163 -8.09 7.27 -2.44
C ALA A 163 -8.15 7.83 -1.00
N THR A 164 -9.24 7.60 -0.28
CA THR A 164 -9.41 8.08 1.10
C THR A 164 -8.44 7.43 2.08
N ALA A 165 -7.87 6.25 1.75
CA ALA A 165 -6.86 5.59 2.59
C ALA A 165 -5.52 6.33 2.64
N PHE A 166 -5.24 7.19 1.66
CA PHE A 166 -4.08 8.10 1.68
C PHE A 166 -4.33 9.37 2.49
N CYS A 167 -5.58 9.64 2.86
CA CYS A 167 -5.95 10.87 3.56
C CYS A 167 -5.88 10.68 5.08
N PRO A 168 -5.55 11.73 5.85
CA PRO A 168 -5.75 11.71 7.30
C PRO A 168 -7.24 11.53 7.65
N PRO A 169 -7.60 11.19 8.91
CA PRO A 169 -8.99 10.95 9.30
C PRO A 169 -9.97 12.09 8.93
N HIS A 170 -9.49 13.33 8.92
CA HIS A 170 -10.21 14.49 8.42
C HIS A 170 -9.41 15.22 7.34
N PHE A 171 -9.98 15.29 6.14
CA PHE A 171 -9.35 15.86 4.95
C PHE A 171 -10.29 16.79 4.19
N THR A 172 -9.71 17.61 3.31
CA THR A 172 -10.44 18.46 2.38
C THR A 172 -10.57 17.76 1.03
N LEU A 173 -11.57 18.13 0.22
CA LEU A 173 -11.67 17.60 -1.15
C LEU A 173 -10.46 17.96 -2.02
N GLY A 174 -9.74 19.02 -1.70
CA GLY A 174 -8.48 19.37 -2.37
C GLY A 174 -7.35 18.40 -2.05
N GLU A 175 -7.26 17.94 -0.79
CA GLU A 175 -6.29 16.90 -0.40
C GLU A 175 -6.63 15.56 -1.06
N LEU A 176 -7.92 15.20 -1.11
CA LEU A 176 -8.36 14.01 -1.84
C LEU A 176 -8.05 14.11 -3.35
N GLN A 177 -8.29 15.27 -3.96
CA GLN A 177 -7.94 15.52 -5.35
C GLN A 177 -6.43 15.35 -5.60
N GLN A 178 -5.60 15.91 -4.71
CA GLN A 178 -4.14 15.80 -4.80
C GLN A 178 -3.69 14.33 -4.78
N VAL A 179 -4.35 13.46 -4.03
CA VAL A 179 -4.08 12.01 -4.05
C VAL A 179 -4.28 11.44 -5.45
N TYR A 180 -5.43 11.70 -6.08
CA TYR A 180 -5.70 11.23 -7.45
C TYR A 180 -4.67 11.79 -8.44
N GLU A 181 -4.40 13.10 -8.39
CA GLU A 181 -3.45 13.75 -9.29
C GLU A 181 -2.03 13.19 -9.14
N THR A 182 -1.63 12.89 -7.89
CA THR A 182 -0.31 12.32 -7.57
C THR A 182 -0.19 10.89 -8.07
N VAL A 183 -1.19 10.03 -7.79
CA VAL A 183 -1.12 8.62 -8.17
C VAL A 183 -1.26 8.44 -9.68
N TRP A 184 -2.09 9.25 -10.33
CA TRP A 184 -2.28 9.20 -11.77
C TRP A 184 -1.31 10.07 -12.58
N GLY A 185 -0.56 10.97 -11.94
CA GLY A 185 0.36 11.87 -12.63
C GLY A 185 -0.34 12.78 -13.65
N VAL A 186 -1.55 13.26 -13.34
CA VAL A 186 -2.36 14.13 -14.20
C VAL A 186 -3.05 15.20 -13.36
N ASP A 187 -3.37 16.35 -13.95
CA ASP A 187 -4.18 17.37 -13.30
C ASP A 187 -5.67 17.10 -13.51
N LEU A 188 -6.48 17.29 -12.46
CA LEU A 188 -7.93 17.12 -12.51
C LEU A 188 -8.65 18.47 -12.46
N ASP A 189 -9.75 18.57 -13.22
CA ASP A 189 -10.62 19.75 -13.12
C ASP A 189 -11.33 19.78 -11.75
N ARG A 190 -11.00 20.81 -10.94
CA ARG A 190 -11.47 20.94 -9.56
C ARG A 190 -13.00 20.94 -9.44
N PRO A 191 -13.77 21.73 -10.23
CA PRO A 191 -15.23 21.69 -10.18
C PRO A 191 -15.83 20.32 -10.51
N ASN A 192 -15.34 19.65 -11.57
CA ASN A 192 -15.83 18.35 -11.99
C ASN A 192 -15.51 17.28 -10.96
N PHE A 193 -14.29 17.25 -10.43
CA PHE A 193 -13.88 16.32 -9.37
C PHE A 193 -14.76 16.49 -8.13
N ARG A 194 -14.93 17.73 -7.66
CA ARG A 194 -15.80 18.02 -6.50
C ARG A 194 -17.23 17.55 -6.73
N ARG A 195 -17.82 17.87 -7.89
CA ARG A 195 -19.18 17.45 -8.22
C ARG A 195 -19.30 15.93 -8.22
N LYS A 196 -18.29 15.24 -8.78
CA LYS A 196 -18.25 13.78 -8.82
C LYS A 196 -18.22 13.18 -7.43
N VAL A 197 -17.28 13.60 -6.57
CA VAL A 197 -17.13 13.07 -5.21
C VAL A 197 -18.41 13.26 -4.40
N LEU A 198 -18.99 14.47 -4.42
CA LEU A 198 -20.18 14.80 -3.64
C LEU A 198 -21.47 14.17 -4.16
N ALA A 199 -21.51 13.79 -5.45
CA ALA A 199 -22.65 13.10 -6.04
C ALA A 199 -22.58 11.57 -5.84
N THR A 200 -21.45 11.02 -5.37
CA THR A 200 -21.32 9.59 -5.08
C THR A 200 -21.70 9.32 -3.62
N PRO A 201 -22.83 8.63 -3.36
CA PRO A 201 -23.25 8.31 -2.00
C PRO A 201 -22.20 7.45 -1.28
N GLY A 202 -21.94 7.77 -0.01
CA GLY A 202 -21.00 7.02 0.83
C GLY A 202 -19.52 7.18 0.47
N PHE A 203 -19.15 7.97 -0.55
CA PHE A 203 -17.73 8.19 -0.84
C PHE A 203 -17.06 9.02 0.27
N VAL A 204 -17.67 10.15 0.63
CA VAL A 204 -17.21 11.01 1.72
C VAL A 204 -18.39 11.51 2.55
N GLU A 205 -18.14 11.73 3.83
CA GLU A 205 -19.10 12.31 4.76
C GLU A 205 -18.59 13.65 5.29
N PRO A 206 -19.45 14.66 5.51
CA PRO A 206 -19.06 15.87 6.22
C PRO A 206 -18.49 15.54 7.60
N ALA A 207 -17.34 16.11 7.93
CA ALA A 207 -16.74 15.98 9.26
C ALA A 207 -16.94 17.26 10.07
N GLU A 208 -17.18 17.12 11.37
CA GLU A 208 -17.21 18.24 12.29
C GLU A 208 -15.79 18.84 12.44
N GLY A 209 -15.71 20.17 12.49
CA GLY A 209 -14.44 20.87 12.71
C GLY A 209 -14.37 22.21 11.99
N ALA A 210 -13.43 23.06 12.43
CA ALA A 210 -13.18 24.32 11.76
C ALA A 210 -12.61 24.06 10.36
N PRO A 211 -13.15 24.70 9.31
CA PRO A 211 -12.65 24.51 7.96
C PRO A 211 -11.18 24.93 7.85
N ARG A 212 -10.41 24.16 7.07
CA ARG A 212 -8.93 24.26 7.01
C ARG A 212 -8.50 25.33 6.01
N ARG A 213 -7.56 26.19 6.40
CA ARG A 213 -6.93 27.13 5.46
C ARG A 213 -5.92 26.37 4.60
N THR A 214 -6.15 26.36 3.30
CA THR A 214 -5.29 25.70 2.32
C THR A 214 -4.39 26.73 1.63
N GLY A 215 -3.48 27.37 2.38
CA GLY A 215 -2.34 28.20 1.89
C GLY A 215 -2.61 29.42 0.97
N GLY A 216 -3.79 29.53 0.33
CA GLY A 216 -4.13 30.53 -0.68
C GLY A 216 -5.18 31.54 -0.22
N ARG A 217 -5.46 32.54 -1.08
CA ARG A 217 -6.44 33.62 -0.85
C ARG A 217 -7.91 33.17 -1.02
N GLY A 218 -8.24 31.97 -0.54
CA GLY A 218 -9.57 31.36 -0.64
C GLY A 218 -10.30 31.30 0.70
N LYS A 219 -11.62 31.03 0.64
CA LYS A 219 -12.38 30.64 1.83
C LYS A 219 -11.80 29.33 2.39
N PRO A 220 -11.78 29.15 3.73
CA PRO A 220 -11.38 27.88 4.33
C PRO A 220 -12.18 26.70 3.75
N ALA A 221 -11.51 25.57 3.51
CA ALA A 221 -12.11 24.39 2.91
C ALA A 221 -12.83 23.54 3.98
N ALA A 222 -14.03 23.05 3.64
CA ALA A 222 -14.77 22.13 4.50
C ALA A 222 -14.01 20.81 4.68
N LEU A 223 -14.19 20.19 5.85
CA LEU A 223 -13.60 18.91 6.20
C LEU A 223 -14.59 17.77 5.92
N TYR A 224 -14.01 16.65 5.52
CA TYR A 224 -14.68 15.41 5.21
C TYR A 224 -13.91 14.25 5.86
N ARG A 225 -14.59 13.12 6.00
CA ARG A 225 -14.00 11.81 6.31
C ARG A 225 -14.41 10.80 5.25
N ALA A 226 -13.73 9.66 5.22
CA ALA A 226 -14.15 8.53 4.39
C ALA A 226 -15.58 8.09 4.79
N GLY A 227 -16.43 7.84 3.81
CA GLY A 227 -17.71 7.18 4.05
C GLY A 227 -17.59 5.66 3.96
N ASP A 228 -18.73 4.97 3.87
CA ASP A 228 -18.83 3.50 3.86
C ASP A 228 -18.78 2.88 2.45
N ALA A 229 -18.84 3.68 1.38
CA ALA A 229 -18.78 3.17 0.02
C ALA A 229 -17.38 2.67 -0.32
N THR A 230 -17.32 1.47 -0.88
CA THR A 230 -16.05 0.87 -1.35
C THR A 230 -15.86 1.01 -2.86
N ALA A 231 -16.95 1.23 -3.62
CA ALA A 231 -16.94 1.28 -5.08
C ALA A 231 -17.42 2.65 -5.61
N LEU A 232 -16.92 3.04 -6.79
CA LEU A 232 -17.34 4.24 -7.51
C LEU A 232 -18.23 3.87 -8.70
N HIS A 233 -19.49 4.32 -8.66
CA HIS A 233 -20.43 4.18 -9.76
C HIS A 233 -21.09 5.53 -10.12
N PRO A 234 -20.92 6.03 -11.37
CA PRO A 234 -20.00 5.52 -12.39
C PRO A 234 -18.53 5.62 -11.95
N PRO A 235 -17.56 4.97 -12.63
CA PRO A 235 -16.14 5.14 -12.32
C PRO A 235 -15.67 6.59 -12.53
N LEU A 236 -14.53 6.95 -11.94
CA LEU A 236 -13.78 8.17 -12.20
C LEU A 236 -12.64 7.79 -13.14
N LEU A 237 -12.79 8.11 -14.43
CA LEU A 237 -11.81 7.70 -15.43
C LEU A 237 -10.57 8.59 -15.33
N ARG A 238 -9.39 7.96 -15.41
CA ARG A 238 -8.13 8.67 -15.60
C ARG A 238 -8.21 9.43 -16.93
N PRO A 239 -8.00 10.75 -16.96
CA PRO A 239 -7.85 11.48 -18.21
C PRO A 239 -6.79 10.78 -19.08
N GLU A 240 -7.13 10.48 -20.33
CA GLU A 240 -6.13 10.02 -21.30
C GLU A 240 -5.07 11.11 -21.39
N GLY A 241 -3.84 10.78 -21.01
CA GLY A 241 -2.73 11.73 -21.10
C GLY A 241 -2.65 12.22 -22.54
N ARG A 242 -2.66 13.54 -22.75
CA ARG A 242 -1.89 14.07 -23.89
C ARG A 242 -0.47 13.59 -23.66
N GLN A 243 0.00 12.67 -24.49
CA GLN A 243 1.43 12.42 -24.59
C GLN A 243 2.08 13.77 -24.86
N ALA A 244 2.89 14.24 -23.92
CA ALA A 244 3.79 15.37 -24.11
C ALA A 244 5.07 14.87 -24.76
#